data_AF-A0A2T0UFX3-F1
#
_entry.id   AF-A0A2T0UFX3-F1
#
_cell.length_a   1.000
_cell.length_b   1.000
_cell.length_c   1.000
_cell.angle_alpha   90.00
_cell.angle_beta   90.00
_cell.angle_gamma   90.00
#
_symmetry.space_group_name_H-M   'P 1'
#
loop_
_entity.id
_entity.type
_entity.pdbx_description
1 polymer ?
#
loop_
_entity_poly.entity_id
_entity_poly.type
_entity_poly.pdbx_seq_one_letter_code
_entity_poly.pdbx_strand_id
1 'polypeptide(L)'
;MDGTLLRSTTANAEIGRRLDIHHEVRMLDHEFATSDMSTQEYALRLRGLWKVLEYSTIREAFEAAPKLKRIKETVQDIHRRNHKAMLITMAPRFFAELFEEYGFDAICASDFPRDHRELLDIESILSPEDKPRLAREFCMDHAIEFEQVVAYGDSRSDIAMFREARTSVSVNGDLHIQEFASHRYEGGDLWEAYQMVVSAAAVQDSRV
;
A
#
# COMPACT_ATOMS: atom_id res chain seq x y z
N MET A 1 1.03 0.33 0.80
CA MET A 1 2.27 -0.10 0.10
C MET A 1 3.37 0.89 0.38
N ASP A 2 3.29 2.09 -0.20
CA ASP A 2 4.08 3.25 0.19
C ASP A 2 3.97 3.50 1.69
N GLY A 3 5.07 3.88 2.33
CA GLY A 3 5.18 4.09 3.78
C GLY A 3 5.07 2.84 4.66
N THR A 4 4.25 1.87 4.26
CA THR A 4 4.01 0.60 4.95
C THR A 4 5.01 -0.50 4.56
N LEU A 5 4.88 -1.08 3.36
CA LEU A 5 5.78 -2.13 2.84
C LEU A 5 7.08 -1.52 2.33
N LEU A 6 7.01 -0.31 1.76
CA LEU A 6 8.15 0.52 1.40
C LEU A 6 8.42 1.47 2.56
N ARG A 7 9.49 1.18 3.32
CA ARG A 7 9.75 1.90 4.56
C ARG A 7 10.21 3.33 4.26
N SER A 8 9.46 4.30 4.79
CA SER A 8 9.79 5.73 4.73
C SER A 8 10.01 6.25 3.30
N THR A 9 9.31 5.68 2.31
CA THR A 9 9.39 6.10 0.92
C THR A 9 8.13 5.72 0.15
N THR A 10 8.04 6.18 -1.10
CA THR A 10 6.95 5.90 -2.03
C THR A 10 7.52 5.27 -3.30
N ALA A 11 6.72 4.50 -4.03
CA ALA A 11 7.09 3.97 -5.34
C ALA A 11 7.56 5.09 -6.28
N ASN A 12 6.86 6.22 -6.28
CA ASN A 12 7.17 7.37 -7.11
C ASN A 12 8.51 7.99 -6.75
N ALA A 13 8.84 8.10 -5.46
CA ALA A 13 10.15 8.58 -5.02
C ALA A 13 11.28 7.64 -5.48
N GLU A 14 11.08 6.32 -5.41
CA GLU A 14 12.08 5.35 -5.89
C GLU A 14 12.30 5.42 -7.40
N ILE A 15 11.22 5.55 -8.18
CA ILE A 15 11.32 5.77 -9.64
C ILE A 15 12.02 7.11 -9.92
N GLY A 16 11.65 8.17 -9.20
CA GLY A 16 12.23 9.49 -9.35
C GLY A 16 13.75 9.50 -9.09
N ARG A 17 14.25 8.68 -8.16
CA ARG A 17 15.69 8.50 -7.93
C ARG A 17 16.40 7.87 -9.13
N ARG A 18 15.77 6.91 -9.82
CA ARG A 18 16.34 6.30 -11.04
C ARG A 18 16.38 7.24 -12.23
N LEU A 19 15.44 8.16 -12.29
CA LEU A 19 15.30 9.15 -13.36
C LEU A 19 16.00 10.49 -13.07
N ASP A 20 16.65 10.63 -11.92
CA ASP A 20 17.25 11.89 -11.44
C ASP A 20 16.26 13.07 -11.31
N ILE A 21 14.97 12.77 -11.09
CA ILE A 21 13.88 13.75 -10.84
C ILE A 21 13.35 13.67 -9.40
N HIS A 22 14.16 13.08 -8.52
CA HIS A 22 13.80 12.80 -7.13
C HIS A 22 13.44 14.06 -6.33
N HIS A 23 13.93 15.23 -6.72
CA HIS A 23 13.60 16.49 -6.07
C HIS A 23 12.17 16.94 -6.44
N GLU A 24 11.84 16.90 -7.72
CA GLU A 24 10.54 17.26 -8.29
C GLU A 24 9.44 16.35 -7.73
N VAL A 25 9.69 15.03 -7.69
CA VAL A 25 8.75 14.08 -7.09
C VAL A 25 8.54 14.36 -5.61
N ARG A 26 9.60 14.65 -4.83
CA ARG A 26 9.45 15.00 -3.41
C ARG A 26 8.65 16.28 -3.19
N MET A 27 8.83 17.29 -4.04
CA MET A 27 8.03 18.51 -3.93
C MET A 27 6.55 18.21 -4.20
N LEU A 28 6.25 17.39 -5.21
CA LEU A 28 4.89 17.00 -5.52
C LEU A 28 4.27 16.15 -4.40
N ASP A 29 5.02 15.20 -3.83
CA ASP A 29 4.58 14.39 -2.68
C ASP A 29 4.29 15.27 -1.45
N HIS A 30 5.15 16.26 -1.19
CA HIS A 30 4.95 17.20 -0.09
C HIS A 30 3.71 18.07 -0.30
N GLU A 31 3.52 18.59 -1.52
CA GLU A 31 2.34 19.38 -1.88
C GLU A 31 1.07 18.55 -1.75
N PHE A 32 1.08 17.31 -2.24
CA PHE A 32 -0.04 16.38 -2.10
C PHE A 32 -0.37 16.09 -0.63
N ALA A 33 0.65 15.92 0.22
CA ALA A 33 0.45 15.66 1.64
C ALA A 33 -0.06 16.87 2.45
N THR A 34 0.14 18.10 1.96
CA THR A 34 -0.09 19.34 2.74
C THR A 34 -1.18 20.24 2.16
N SER A 35 -1.72 19.92 0.99
CA SER A 35 -2.79 20.67 0.32
C SER A 35 -4.06 19.83 0.15
N ASP A 36 -5.12 20.42 -0.41
CA ASP A 36 -6.35 19.73 -0.79
C ASP A 36 -6.25 19.10 -2.20
N MET A 37 -5.04 18.77 -2.65
CA MET A 37 -4.80 18.14 -3.96
C MET A 37 -5.46 16.76 -4.02
N SER A 38 -6.22 16.52 -5.09
CA SER A 38 -6.84 15.21 -5.32
C SER A 38 -5.81 14.18 -5.84
N THR A 39 -6.11 12.89 -5.70
CA THR A 39 -5.25 11.82 -6.20
C THR A 39 -5.14 11.85 -7.72
N GLN A 40 -6.22 12.28 -8.38
CA GLN A 40 -6.29 12.48 -9.82
C GLN A 40 -5.41 13.65 -10.27
N GLU A 41 -5.44 14.77 -9.55
CA GLU A 41 -4.55 15.91 -9.82
C GLU A 41 -3.07 15.53 -9.61
N TYR A 42 -2.77 14.82 -8.52
CA TYR A 42 -1.43 14.29 -8.27
C TYR A 42 -0.97 13.39 -9.42
N ALA A 43 -1.82 12.47 -9.89
CA ALA A 43 -1.50 11.57 -11.00
C ALA A 43 -1.24 12.32 -12.32
N LEU A 44 -2.05 13.33 -12.64
CA LEU A 44 -1.85 14.18 -13.81
C LEU A 44 -0.52 14.92 -13.76
N ARG A 45 -0.16 15.49 -12.60
CA ARG A 45 1.08 16.24 -12.42
C ARG A 45 2.31 15.34 -12.44
N LEU A 46 2.24 14.19 -11.78
CA LEU A 46 3.31 13.20 -11.74
C LEU A 46 3.61 12.68 -13.15
N ARG A 47 2.58 12.41 -13.96
CA ARG A 47 2.73 12.02 -15.38
C ARG A 47 3.60 13.01 -16.15
N GLY A 48 3.49 14.31 -15.84
CA GLY A 48 4.25 15.37 -16.50
C GLY A 48 5.75 15.39 -16.16
N LEU A 49 6.18 14.69 -15.10
CA LEU A 49 7.58 14.70 -14.64
C LEU A 49 8.47 13.73 -15.42
N TRP A 50 7.91 12.70 -16.05
CA TRP A 50 8.65 11.72 -16.84
C TRP A 50 8.15 11.65 -18.28
N LYS A 51 9.04 11.35 -19.24
CA LYS A 51 8.65 11.19 -20.65
C LYS A 51 8.01 9.82 -20.90
N VAL A 52 8.82 8.77 -20.78
CA VAL A 52 8.43 7.37 -20.94
C VAL A 52 9.11 6.58 -19.84
N LEU A 53 8.33 5.81 -19.09
CA LEU A 53 8.81 4.89 -18.07
C LEU A 53 9.05 3.50 -18.65
N GLU A 54 10.33 3.20 -18.86
CA GLU A 54 10.78 1.87 -19.23
C GLU A 54 10.57 0.88 -18.08
N TYR A 55 10.17 -0.34 -18.42
CA TYR A 55 9.95 -1.39 -17.43
C TYR A 55 11.22 -1.71 -16.63
N SER A 56 12.39 -1.68 -17.26
CA SER A 56 13.67 -1.90 -16.58
C SER A 56 13.92 -0.86 -15.47
N THR A 57 13.62 0.41 -15.73
CA THR A 57 13.75 1.48 -14.72
C THR A 57 12.82 1.24 -13.53
N ILE A 58 11.57 0.84 -13.79
CA ILE A 58 10.60 0.50 -12.74
C ILE A 58 11.11 -0.69 -11.92
N ARG A 59 11.60 -1.74 -12.59
CA ARG A 59 12.15 -2.94 -11.94
C ARG A 59 13.37 -2.61 -11.07
N GLU A 60 14.31 -1.81 -11.58
CA GLU A 60 15.49 -1.37 -10.83
C GLU A 60 15.11 -0.49 -9.62
N ALA A 61 14.12 0.39 -9.76
CA ALA A 61 13.58 1.18 -8.65
C ALA A 61 12.97 0.25 -7.59
N PHE A 62 12.14 -0.70 -8.02
CA PHE A 62 11.54 -1.68 -7.13
C PHE A 62 12.59 -2.49 -6.39
N GLU A 63 13.61 -3.04 -7.06
CA GLU A 63 14.64 -3.87 -6.42
C GLU A 63 15.41 -3.10 -5.35
N ALA A 64 15.78 -1.85 -5.62
CA ALA A 64 16.51 -1.01 -4.67
C ALA A 64 15.64 -0.42 -3.56
N ALA A 65 14.32 -0.40 -3.72
CA ALA A 65 13.42 0.19 -2.73
C ALA A 65 13.59 -0.46 -1.35
N PRO A 66 13.67 0.33 -0.26
CA PRO A 66 13.78 -0.16 1.11
C PRO A 66 12.47 -0.83 1.54
N LYS A 67 12.39 -2.14 1.34
CA LYS A 67 11.23 -2.94 1.74
C LYS A 67 11.33 -3.39 3.19
N LEU A 68 10.20 -3.62 3.84
CA LEU A 68 10.18 -4.43 5.06
C LEU A 68 10.75 -5.83 4.76
N LYS A 69 11.37 -6.42 5.77
CA LYS A 69 11.85 -7.80 5.72
C LYS A 69 10.68 -8.77 5.82
N ARG A 70 10.91 -10.00 5.37
CA ARG A 70 10.01 -11.16 5.51
C ARG A 70 8.60 -11.00 4.94
N ILE A 71 8.46 -10.21 3.87
CA ILE A 71 7.16 -10.05 3.19
C ILE A 71 6.67 -11.40 2.65
N LYS A 72 7.53 -12.13 1.93
CA LYS A 72 7.21 -13.44 1.36
C LYS A 72 6.82 -14.46 2.43
N GLU A 73 7.59 -14.53 3.50
CA GLU A 73 7.40 -15.47 4.60
C GLU A 73 6.10 -15.19 5.35
N THR A 74 5.74 -13.92 5.49
CA THR A 74 4.46 -13.49 6.07
C THR A 74 3.29 -13.96 5.20
N VAL A 75 3.33 -13.66 3.90
CA VAL A 75 2.27 -14.07 2.96
C VAL A 75 2.14 -15.59 2.91
N GLN A 76 3.26 -16.32 2.91
CA GLN A 76 3.24 -17.79 2.99
C GLN A 76 2.58 -18.31 4.27
N ASP A 77 2.78 -17.67 5.42
CA ASP A 77 2.12 -18.08 6.67
C ASP A 77 0.63 -17.77 6.67
N ILE A 78 0.23 -16.62 6.10
CA ILE A 78 -1.17 -16.29 5.84
C ILE A 78 -1.82 -17.42 5.04
N HIS A 79 -1.19 -17.88 3.95
CA HIS A 79 -1.70 -18.99 3.15
C HIS A 79 -1.71 -20.33 3.89
N ARG A 80 -0.68 -20.65 4.70
CA ARG A 80 -0.66 -21.88 5.51
C ARG A 80 -1.82 -21.96 6.50
N ARG A 81 -2.33 -20.81 6.95
CA ARG A 81 -3.51 -20.68 7.82
C ARG A 81 -4.82 -20.61 7.05
N ASN A 82 -4.79 -20.80 5.74
CA ASN A 82 -5.94 -20.68 4.84
C ASN A 82 -6.58 -19.27 4.87
N HIS A 83 -5.76 -18.24 5.08
CA HIS A 83 -6.14 -16.84 4.93
C HIS A 83 -5.69 -16.28 3.57
N LYS A 84 -6.12 -15.05 3.27
CA LYS A 84 -5.83 -14.34 2.02
C LYS A 84 -5.02 -13.07 2.29
N ALA A 85 -4.11 -12.74 1.37
CA ALA A 85 -3.30 -11.54 1.42
C ALA A 85 -3.61 -10.62 0.23
N MET A 86 -4.05 -9.40 0.51
CA MET A 86 -4.37 -8.40 -0.51
C MET A 86 -3.49 -7.15 -0.32
N LEU A 87 -2.97 -6.61 -1.42
CA LEU A 87 -2.27 -5.33 -1.43
C LEU A 87 -3.16 -4.27 -2.09
N ILE A 88 -3.49 -3.21 -1.36
CA ILE A 88 -4.22 -2.06 -1.91
C ILE A 88 -3.34 -0.82 -1.80
N THR A 89 -3.20 -0.07 -2.89
CA THR A 89 -2.40 1.14 -2.93
C THR A 89 -2.94 2.15 -3.93
N MET A 90 -2.76 3.44 -3.63
CA MET A 90 -3.06 4.50 -4.60
C MET A 90 -1.90 4.76 -5.56
N ALA A 91 -0.76 4.10 -5.36
CA ALA A 91 0.44 4.21 -6.19
C ALA A 91 0.24 3.56 -7.57
N PRO A 92 1.17 3.80 -8.52
CA PRO A 92 1.08 3.22 -9.85
C PRO A 92 1.07 1.69 -9.89
N ARG A 93 0.10 1.13 -10.62
CA ARG A 93 -0.07 -0.31 -10.85
C ARG A 93 1.19 -1.00 -11.34
N PHE A 94 1.89 -0.42 -12.32
CA PHE A 94 3.11 -1.01 -12.88
C PHE A 94 4.23 -1.23 -11.86
N PHE A 95 4.23 -0.52 -10.73
CA PHE A 95 5.16 -0.76 -9.62
C PHE A 95 4.55 -1.73 -8.60
N ALA A 96 3.26 -1.57 -8.28
CA ALA A 96 2.57 -2.39 -7.30
C ALA A 96 2.49 -3.88 -7.72
N GLU A 97 2.24 -4.18 -8.99
CA GLU A 97 2.16 -5.54 -9.53
C GLU A 97 3.45 -6.33 -9.37
N LEU A 98 4.58 -5.64 -9.20
CA LEU A 98 5.85 -6.31 -8.91
C LEU A 98 5.85 -7.00 -7.54
N PHE A 99 4.92 -6.64 -6.63
CA PHE A 99 4.73 -7.37 -5.37
C PHE A 99 4.06 -8.74 -5.54
N GLU A 100 3.56 -9.10 -6.73
CA GLU A 100 3.03 -10.45 -7.01
C GLU A 100 4.07 -11.54 -6.71
N GLU A 101 5.37 -11.24 -6.85
CA GLU A 101 6.47 -12.15 -6.55
C GLU A 101 6.53 -12.60 -5.06
N TYR A 102 5.88 -11.84 -4.17
CA TYR A 102 5.73 -12.17 -2.76
C TYR A 102 4.52 -13.07 -2.47
N GLY A 103 3.65 -13.29 -3.46
CA GLY A 103 2.52 -14.23 -3.39
C GLY A 103 1.19 -13.62 -2.92
N PHE A 104 0.97 -12.30 -3.03
CA PHE A 104 -0.34 -11.72 -2.73
C PHE A 104 -1.43 -12.34 -3.62
N ASP A 105 -2.62 -12.58 -3.05
CA ASP A 105 -3.77 -13.11 -3.78
C ASP A 105 -4.42 -12.06 -4.70
N ALA A 106 -4.30 -10.78 -4.35
CA ALA A 106 -4.77 -9.67 -5.17
C ALA A 106 -3.94 -8.40 -4.95
N ILE A 107 -3.76 -7.63 -6.02
CA ILE A 107 -3.15 -6.30 -6.00
C ILE A 107 -4.09 -5.30 -6.67
N CYS A 108 -4.56 -4.33 -5.90
CA CYS A 108 -5.36 -3.21 -6.39
C CYS A 108 -4.53 -1.93 -6.33
N ALA A 109 -4.34 -1.31 -7.49
CA ALA A 109 -3.51 -0.14 -7.66
C ALA A 109 -4.09 0.79 -8.73
N SER A 110 -3.63 2.03 -8.74
CA SER A 110 -4.08 3.06 -9.67
C SER A 110 -3.44 2.89 -11.05
N ASP A 111 -4.20 3.08 -12.13
CA ASP A 111 -3.70 2.96 -13.50
C ASP A 111 -3.06 4.25 -14.00
N PHE A 112 -1.84 4.51 -13.52
CA PHE A 112 -1.02 5.60 -14.01
C PHE A 112 -0.46 5.27 -15.39
N PRO A 113 -0.50 6.21 -16.37
CA PRO A 113 0.17 6.05 -17.64
C PRO A 113 1.69 6.06 -17.47
N ARG A 114 2.38 5.19 -18.23
CA ARG A 114 3.85 5.15 -18.26
C ARG A 114 4.44 6.14 -19.24
N ASP A 115 3.65 6.60 -20.20
CA ASP A 115 4.03 7.60 -21.17
C ASP A 115 3.24 8.89 -20.95
N HIS A 116 3.92 10.04 -20.89
CA HIS A 116 3.26 11.34 -20.73
C HIS A 116 2.25 11.68 -21.83
N ARG A 117 2.36 11.02 -22.99
CA ARG A 117 1.46 11.17 -24.14
C ARG A 117 0.16 10.38 -23.99
N GLU A 118 0.15 9.36 -23.14
CA GLU A 118 -1.06 8.59 -22.85
C GLU A 118 -2.02 9.44 -22.02
N LEU A 119 -3.30 9.36 -22.38
CA LEU A 119 -4.35 9.98 -21.59
C LEU A 119 -4.45 9.28 -20.24
N LEU A 120 -4.59 10.06 -19.19
CA LEU A 120 -4.93 9.54 -17.88
C LEU A 120 -6.44 9.25 -17.88
N ASP A 121 -6.81 8.00 -17.61
CA ASP A 121 -8.17 7.70 -17.17
C ASP A 121 -8.29 8.13 -15.71
N ILE A 122 -9.22 9.04 -15.44
CA ILE A 122 -9.39 9.64 -14.11
C ILE A 122 -10.11 8.65 -13.17
N GLU A 123 -10.98 7.80 -13.73
CA GLU A 123 -11.78 6.84 -12.95
C GLU A 123 -10.93 5.64 -12.48
N SER A 124 -9.77 5.42 -13.10
CA SER A 124 -8.83 4.36 -12.74
C SER A 124 -7.82 4.78 -11.65
N ILE A 125 -7.90 6.01 -11.14
CA ILE A 125 -7.05 6.51 -10.07
C ILE A 125 -7.75 6.38 -8.73
N LEU A 126 -7.17 5.55 -7.87
CA LEU A 126 -7.74 5.23 -6.56
C LEU A 126 -7.59 6.40 -5.58
N SER A 127 -8.62 6.54 -4.75
CA SER A 127 -8.69 7.41 -3.59
C SER A 127 -8.53 6.60 -2.28
N PRO A 128 -8.30 7.27 -1.13
CA PRO A 128 -8.34 6.60 0.17
C PRO A 128 -9.63 5.81 0.41
N GLU A 129 -10.77 6.34 -0.05
CA GLU A 129 -12.11 5.77 0.11
C GLU A 129 -12.31 4.48 -0.71
N ASP A 130 -11.53 4.27 -1.77
CA ASP A 130 -11.61 3.05 -2.56
C ASP A 130 -11.06 1.82 -1.82
N LYS A 131 -10.13 2.00 -0.87
CA LYS A 131 -9.51 0.89 -0.13
C LYS A 131 -10.53 -0.02 0.57
N PRO A 132 -11.44 0.50 1.43
CA PRO A 132 -12.45 -0.34 2.06
C PRO A 132 -13.43 -0.96 1.05
N ARG A 133 -13.79 -0.24 -0.02
CA ARG A 133 -14.66 -0.77 -1.08
C ARG A 133 -14.02 -1.99 -1.77
N LEU A 134 -12.77 -1.87 -2.21
CA LEU A 134 -12.02 -2.94 -2.85
C LEU A 134 -11.79 -4.13 -1.90
N ALA A 135 -11.51 -3.86 -0.63
CA ALA A 135 -11.38 -4.92 0.38
C ALA A 135 -12.69 -5.70 0.58
N ARG A 136 -13.85 -5.02 0.58
CA ARG A 136 -15.17 -5.67 0.64
C ARG A 136 -15.44 -6.54 -0.58
N GLU A 137 -15.19 -6.01 -1.77
CA GLU A 137 -15.37 -6.75 -3.03
C GLU A 137 -14.55 -8.05 -3.00
N PHE A 138 -13.27 -7.95 -2.62
CA PHE A 138 -12.40 -9.11 -2.46
C PHE A 138 -12.90 -10.11 -1.40
N CYS A 139 -13.40 -9.61 -0.25
CA CYS A 139 -13.98 -10.47 0.78
C CYS A 139 -15.22 -11.22 0.28
N MET A 140 -16.11 -10.54 -0.46
CA MET A 140 -17.29 -11.15 -1.05
C MET A 140 -16.93 -12.25 -2.05
N ASP A 141 -15.96 -12.00 -2.93
CA ASP A 141 -15.51 -12.97 -3.94
C ASP A 141 -14.88 -14.23 -3.31
N HIS A 142 -14.39 -14.12 -2.08
CA HIS A 142 -13.75 -15.20 -1.34
C HIS A 142 -14.58 -15.75 -0.17
N ALA A 143 -15.83 -15.30 0.01
CA ALA A 143 -16.69 -15.66 1.14
C ALA A 143 -16.02 -15.47 2.51
N ILE A 144 -15.34 -14.33 2.68
CA ILE A 144 -14.69 -13.88 3.93
C ILE A 144 -15.58 -12.81 4.57
N GLU A 145 -15.82 -12.91 5.88
CA GLU A 145 -16.54 -11.87 6.61
C GLU A 145 -15.62 -10.67 6.84
N PHE A 146 -16.12 -9.45 6.62
CA PHE A 146 -15.28 -8.25 6.68
C PHE A 146 -14.70 -8.01 8.09
N GLU A 147 -15.37 -8.48 9.14
CA GLU A 147 -14.90 -8.45 10.53
C GLU A 147 -13.63 -9.27 10.76
N GLN A 148 -13.29 -10.19 9.85
CA GLN A 148 -12.05 -10.99 9.90
C GLN A 148 -10.87 -10.26 9.25
N VAL A 149 -11.12 -9.12 8.60
CA VAL A 149 -10.07 -8.35 7.93
C VAL A 149 -9.16 -7.69 8.95
N VAL A 150 -7.85 -7.87 8.72
CA VAL A 150 -6.79 -7.12 9.40
C VAL A 150 -6.15 -6.17 8.41
N ALA A 151 -6.17 -4.87 8.72
CA ALA A 151 -5.56 -3.84 7.89
C ALA A 151 -4.17 -3.43 8.40
N TYR A 152 -3.22 -3.24 7.49
CA TYR A 152 -1.88 -2.71 7.76
C TYR A 152 -1.68 -1.44 6.93
N GLY A 153 -1.27 -0.35 7.56
CA GLY A 153 -1.16 0.97 6.95
C GLY A 153 -0.27 1.91 7.75
N ASP A 154 0.04 3.09 7.22
CA ASP A 154 1.01 4.02 7.84
C ASP A 154 0.55 5.48 7.87
N SER A 155 -0.42 5.89 7.06
CA SER A 155 -0.72 7.31 6.88
C SER A 155 -2.22 7.62 6.84
N ARG A 156 -2.53 8.91 6.68
CA ARG A 156 -3.89 9.43 6.49
C ARG A 156 -4.68 8.66 5.39
N SER A 157 -4.00 8.21 4.34
CA SER A 157 -4.65 7.49 3.23
C SER A 157 -5.22 6.12 3.63
N ASP A 158 -4.84 5.58 4.79
CA ASP A 158 -5.34 4.28 5.29
C ASP A 158 -6.46 4.45 6.33
N ILE A 159 -6.75 5.68 6.78
CA ILE A 159 -7.77 5.94 7.81
C ILE A 159 -9.14 5.41 7.39
N ALA A 160 -9.54 5.55 6.12
CA ALA A 160 -10.80 5.03 5.62
C ALA A 160 -10.90 3.50 5.81
N MET A 161 -9.81 2.78 5.54
CA MET A 161 -9.74 1.34 5.79
C MET A 161 -9.74 1.02 7.30
N PHE A 162 -8.98 1.77 8.10
CA PHE A 162 -8.85 1.51 9.54
C PHE A 162 -10.15 1.75 10.32
N ARG A 163 -11.01 2.65 9.84
CA ARG A 163 -12.33 2.91 10.46
C ARG A 163 -13.29 1.73 10.31
N GLU A 164 -13.10 0.92 9.27
CA GLU A 164 -14.01 -0.17 8.96
C GLU A 164 -13.44 -1.55 9.36
N ALA A 165 -12.12 -1.73 9.25
CA ALA A 165 -11.46 -2.96 9.68
C ALA A 165 -11.56 -3.11 11.21
N ARG A 166 -11.97 -4.28 11.67
CA ARG A 166 -12.04 -4.58 13.11
C ARG A 166 -10.67 -4.53 13.77
N THR A 167 -9.62 -4.91 13.05
CA THR A 167 -8.25 -4.89 13.55
C THR A 167 -7.36 -4.16 12.55
N SER A 168 -6.65 -3.16 13.04
CA SER A 168 -5.75 -2.35 12.25
C SER A 168 -4.38 -2.23 12.93
N VAL A 169 -3.32 -2.25 12.14
CA VAL A 169 -1.93 -2.14 12.58
C VAL A 169 -1.28 -0.97 11.87
N SER A 170 -1.00 0.09 12.62
CA SER A 170 -0.13 1.18 12.16
C SER A 170 1.32 0.68 12.10
N VAL A 171 1.89 0.63 10.91
CA VAL A 171 3.25 0.13 10.65
C VAL A 171 4.16 1.31 10.33
N ASN A 172 5.01 1.69 11.28
CA ASN A 172 5.83 2.91 11.23
C ASN A 172 5.01 4.17 10.90
N GLY A 173 3.74 4.20 11.34
CA GLY A 173 2.79 5.20 10.89
C GLY A 173 2.95 6.57 11.54
N ASP A 174 2.49 7.58 10.82
CA ASP A 174 2.51 8.97 11.26
C ASP A 174 1.50 9.27 12.38
N LEU A 175 1.47 10.50 12.88
CA LEU A 175 0.56 10.90 13.95
C LEU A 175 -0.92 10.85 13.52
N HIS A 176 -1.23 10.95 12.22
CA HIS A 176 -2.61 11.01 11.73
C HIS A 176 -3.31 9.66 11.82
N ILE A 177 -2.57 8.55 11.67
CA ILE A 177 -3.17 7.20 11.69
C ILE A 177 -3.28 6.61 13.11
N GLN A 178 -2.50 7.12 14.06
CA GLN A 178 -2.32 6.48 15.38
C GLN A 178 -3.63 6.30 16.16
N GLU A 179 -4.54 7.28 16.12
CA GLU A 179 -5.83 7.18 16.83
C GLU A 179 -6.80 6.15 16.23
N PHE A 180 -6.59 5.76 14.97
CA PHE A 180 -7.42 4.80 14.25
C PHE A 180 -6.86 3.37 14.31
N ALA A 181 -5.63 3.19 14.82
CA ALA A 181 -4.94 1.92 14.84
C ALA A 181 -5.24 1.13 16.11
N SER A 182 -5.64 -0.15 15.97
CA SER A 182 -5.77 -1.07 17.12
C SER A 182 -4.41 -1.41 17.72
N HIS A 183 -3.38 -1.46 16.88
CA HIS A 183 -2.00 -1.77 17.26
C HIS A 183 -1.03 -0.84 16.54
N ARG A 184 0.14 -0.60 17.17
CA ARG A 184 1.24 0.16 16.58
C ARG A 184 2.51 -0.68 16.57
N TYR A 185 3.14 -0.75 15.40
CA TYR A 185 4.42 -1.39 15.18
C TYR A 185 5.45 -0.38 14.68
N GLU A 186 6.66 -0.44 15.23
CA GLU A 186 7.80 0.35 14.79
C GLU A 186 8.96 -0.61 14.53
N GLY A 187 9.43 -0.70 13.29
CA GLY A 187 10.45 -1.66 12.92
C GLY A 187 10.60 -1.90 11.41
N GLY A 188 11.42 -2.88 11.07
CA GLY A 188 11.84 -3.16 9.69
C GLY A 188 11.34 -4.49 9.15
N ASP A 189 10.35 -5.12 9.78
CA ASP A 189 9.98 -6.50 9.52
C ASP A 189 8.47 -6.72 9.54
N LEU A 190 7.90 -7.16 8.41
CA LEU A 190 6.46 -7.37 8.29
C LEU A 190 5.98 -8.53 9.18
N TRP A 191 6.84 -9.53 9.42
CA TRP A 191 6.49 -10.68 10.25
C TRP A 191 6.21 -10.27 11.69
N GLU A 192 6.99 -9.34 12.23
CA GLU A 192 6.81 -8.86 13.60
C GLU A 192 5.48 -8.13 13.75
N ALA A 193 5.15 -7.23 12.81
CA ALA A 193 3.85 -6.58 12.76
C ALA A 193 2.69 -7.58 12.63
N TYR A 194 2.86 -8.58 11.76
CA TYR A 194 1.88 -9.65 11.55
C TYR A 194 1.62 -10.49 12.81
N GLN A 195 2.68 -10.87 13.54
CA GLN A 195 2.55 -11.71 14.74
C GLN A 195 1.83 -11.03 15.91
N MET A 196 1.82 -9.69 15.97
CA MET A 196 1.13 -8.94 17.02
C MET A 196 -0.36 -9.26 17.09
N VAL A 197 -1.01 -9.38 15.93
CA VAL A 197 -2.46 -9.59 15.82
C VAL A 197 -2.82 -11.07 15.77
N VAL A 198 -1.98 -11.88 15.13
CA VAL A 198 -2.14 -13.34 15.07
C VAL A 198 -2.09 -13.96 16.46
N SER A 199 -1.16 -13.51 17.30
CA SER A 199 -1.04 -14.00 18.67
C SER A 199 -2.21 -13.54 19.55
N ALA A 200 -2.78 -12.36 19.27
CA ALA A 200 -3.93 -11.84 20.01
C ALA A 200 -5.23 -12.63 19.71
N ALA A 201 -5.44 -13.03 18.46
CA ALA A 201 -6.58 -13.85 18.06
C ALA A 201 -6.57 -15.25 18.73
N ALA A 202 -5.39 -15.90 18.79
CA ALA A 202 -5.25 -17.20 19.46
C ALA A 202 -5.59 -17.18 20.96
N VAL A 203 -5.36 -16.03 21.64
CA VAL A 203 -5.71 -15.86 23.06
C VAL A 203 -7.22 -15.61 23.26
N GLN A 204 -7.92 -15.09 22.24
CA GLN A 204 -9.38 -14.90 22.30
C GLN A 204 -10.13 -16.20 22.05
N ASP A 205 -9.68 -17.04 21.11
CA ASP A 205 -10.31 -18.34 20.83
C ASP A 205 -10.10 -19.39 21.93
N SER A 206 -9.03 -19.28 22.73
CA SER A 206 -8.75 -20.20 23.85
C SER A 206 -9.52 -19.88 25.13
N ARG A 207 -10.35 -18.83 25.12
CA ARG A 207 -11.18 -18.39 26.27
C ARG A 207 -12.69 -18.67 26.07
N VAL A 208 -13.05 -19.45 25.05
CA VAL A 208 -14.43 -19.88 24.76
C VAL A 208 -14.60 -21.36 25.09
#